data_AF-A0A644YPH5-F1
#
_entry.id   AF-A0A644YPH5-F1
#
_cell.length_a   1.000
_cell.length_b   1.000
_cell.length_c   1.000
_cell.angle_alpha   90.00
_cell.angle_beta   90.00
_cell.angle_gamma   90.00
#
_symmetry.space_group_name_H-M   'P 1'
#
loop_
_entity.id
_entity.type
_entity.pdbx_description
1 polymer ?
#
loop_
_entity_poly.entity_id
_entity_poly.type
_entity_poly.pdbx_seq_one_letter_code
_entity_poly.pdbx_strand_id
1 'polypeptide(L)'
;MKNKTIKIFCLLILLALISTNIYFSKTKSDPLTKLKLQYFSFDGSSRFLGQLNLWYWFANQNDWNNAAKFESSLDQIHFFKSNNQPQELAQRINEIQSKENKDAQDYLLLAKIQTSLGLNQEAVYSITKAHQIDPIRPDLDQLFYSVTN
;
A
#
# COMPACT_ATOMS: atom_id res chain seq x y z
N MET A 1 0.94 -4.17 56.59
CA MET A 1 2.22 -4.29 55.84
C MET A 1 2.13 -5.20 54.61
N LYS A 2 1.60 -6.43 54.69
CA LYS A 2 1.52 -7.39 53.56
C LYS A 2 0.96 -6.81 52.24
N ASN A 3 -0.05 -5.94 52.32
CA ASN A 3 -0.67 -5.34 51.14
C ASN A 3 0.22 -4.32 50.38
N LYS A 4 1.18 -3.68 51.06
CA LYS A 4 2.14 -2.77 50.41
C LYS A 4 3.19 -3.55 49.63
N THR A 5 3.68 -4.66 50.20
CA THR A 5 4.68 -5.52 49.57
C THR A 5 4.15 -6.18 48.30
N ILE A 6 2.88 -6.63 48.30
CA ILE A 6 2.22 -7.20 47.12
C ILE A 6 2.10 -6.14 46.00
N LYS A 7 1.70 -4.90 46.33
CA LYS A 7 1.60 -3.82 45.34
C LYS A 7 2.95 -3.49 44.71
N ILE A 8 4.02 -3.41 45.52
CA ILE A 8 5.39 -3.17 45.03
C ILE A 8 5.83 -4.31 44.10
N PHE A 9 5.57 -5.55 44.50
CA PHE A 9 5.91 -6.72 43.68
C PHE A 9 5.17 -6.73 42.34
N CYS A 10 3.85 -6.45 42.33
CA CYS A 10 3.09 -6.31 41.09
C CYS A 10 3.63 -5.18 40.20
N LEU A 11 4.05 -4.06 40.80
CA LEU A 11 4.60 -2.93 40.06
C LEU A 11 5.96 -3.26 39.42
N LEU A 12 6.81 -4.03 40.11
CA LEU A 12 8.06 -4.54 39.55
C LEU A 12 7.84 -5.51 38.40
N ILE A 13 6.86 -6.42 38.50
CA ILE A 13 6.48 -7.30 37.39
C ILE A 13 6.01 -6.47 36.19
N LEU A 14 5.18 -5.46 36.43
CA LEU A 14 4.69 -4.60 35.35
C LEU A 14 5.85 -3.87 34.65
N LEU A 15 6.79 -3.33 35.41
CA LEU A 15 7.99 -2.68 34.88
C LEU A 15 8.87 -3.65 34.08
N ALA A 16 9.03 -4.89 34.55
CA ALA A 16 9.77 -5.92 33.84
C ALA A 16 9.09 -6.30 32.52
N LEU A 17 7.76 -6.45 32.50
CA LEU A 17 6.98 -6.72 31.29
C LEU A 17 7.08 -5.57 30.29
N ILE A 18 6.94 -4.32 30.76
CA ILE A 18 7.09 -3.12 29.91
C ILE A 18 8.49 -3.07 29.31
N SER A 19 9.53 -3.26 30.11
CA SER A 19 10.93 -3.20 29.66
C SER A 19 11.23 -4.29 28.63
N THR A 20 10.74 -5.51 28.86
CA THR A 20 10.89 -6.64 27.94
C THR A 20 10.18 -6.38 26.62
N ASN A 21 8.96 -5.83 26.65
CA ASN A 21 8.20 -5.47 25.46
C ASN A 21 8.91 -4.37 24.64
N ILE A 22 9.43 -3.33 25.31
CA ILE A 22 10.22 -2.27 24.65
C ILE A 22 11.47 -2.87 23.99
N TYR A 23 12.18 -3.78 24.67
CA TYR A 23 13.37 -4.42 24.13
C TYR A 23 13.07 -5.21 22.85
N PHE A 24 12.04 -6.07 22.85
CA PHE A 24 11.65 -6.81 21.66
C PHE A 24 11.16 -5.90 20.53
N SER A 25 10.39 -4.86 20.87
CA SER A 25 9.91 -3.86 19.91
C SER A 25 11.06 -3.10 19.23
N LYS A 26 12.23 -2.95 19.87
CA LYS A 26 13.39 -2.30 19.25
C LYS A 26 14.30 -3.26 18.48
N THR A 27 14.40 -4.52 18.92
CA THR A 27 15.37 -5.48 18.37
C THR A 27 14.80 -6.38 17.27
N LYS A 28 13.49 -6.63 17.26
CA LYS A 28 12.83 -7.56 16.34
C LYS A 28 11.54 -7.04 15.72
N SER A 29 11.32 -5.72 15.67
CA SER A 29 10.12 -5.17 15.05
C SER A 29 10.08 -5.45 13.55
N ASP A 30 8.98 -6.02 13.10
CA ASP A 30 8.60 -6.05 11.69
C ASP A 30 8.43 -4.60 11.14
N PRO A 31 8.46 -4.42 9.81
CA PRO A 31 8.37 -3.10 9.19
C PRO A 31 7.14 -2.30 9.64
N LEU A 32 5.97 -2.92 9.74
CA LEU A 32 4.73 -2.23 10.15
C LEU A 32 4.81 -1.76 11.60
N THR A 33 5.36 -2.58 12.51
CA THR A 33 5.59 -2.17 13.90
C THR A 33 6.54 -0.97 14.00
N LYS A 34 7.61 -0.92 13.19
CA LYS A 34 8.49 0.26 13.14
C LYS A 34 7.74 1.53 12.74
N LEU A 35 6.91 1.45 11.70
CA LEU A 35 6.13 2.58 11.23
C LEU A 35 5.12 3.06 12.28
N LYS A 36 4.46 2.13 12.98
CA LYS A 36 3.58 2.45 14.11
C LYS A 36 4.33 3.14 15.25
N LEU A 37 5.49 2.65 15.63
CA LEU A 37 6.32 3.29 16.66
C LEU A 37 6.74 4.70 16.25
N GLN A 38 7.08 4.89 14.98
CA GLN A 38 7.42 6.21 14.44
C GLN A 38 6.21 7.17 14.49
N TYR A 39 5.02 6.69 14.13
CA TYR A 39 3.77 7.44 14.23
C TYR A 39 3.43 7.83 15.67
N PHE A 40 3.67 6.95 16.65
CA PHE A 40 3.47 7.26 18.07
C PHE A 40 4.62 8.05 18.71
N SER A 41 5.60 8.53 17.93
CA SER A 41 6.67 9.38 18.43
C SER A 41 6.13 10.72 18.96
N PHE A 42 6.77 11.24 20.01
CA PHE A 42 6.51 12.59 20.52
C PHE A 42 7.15 13.68 19.63
N ASP A 43 8.11 13.32 18.79
CA ASP A 43 8.68 14.23 17.80
C ASP A 43 7.70 14.41 16.63
N GLY A 44 7.30 15.66 16.37
CA GLY A 44 6.32 15.99 15.34
C GLY A 44 6.76 15.57 13.94
N SER A 45 8.06 15.69 13.63
CA SER A 45 8.59 15.30 12.33
C SER A 45 8.55 13.78 12.12
N SER A 46 8.98 13.02 13.14
CA SER A 46 8.88 11.57 13.16
C SER A 46 7.43 11.12 13.05
N ARG A 47 6.52 11.70 13.82
CA ARG A 47 5.10 11.36 13.77
C ARG A 47 4.50 11.58 12.38
N PHE A 48 4.79 12.72 11.76
CA PHE A 48 4.33 13.02 10.40
C PHE A 48 4.87 12.01 9.38
N LEU A 49 6.16 11.70 9.43
CA LEU A 49 6.76 10.68 8.56
C LEU A 49 6.16 9.29 8.82
N GLY A 50 5.94 8.92 10.08
CA GLY A 50 5.29 7.67 10.45
C GLY A 50 3.87 7.59 9.91
N GLN A 51 3.11 8.68 9.99
CA GLN A 51 1.77 8.78 9.42
C GLN A 51 1.79 8.59 7.90
N LEU A 52 2.65 9.31 7.19
CA LEU A 52 2.79 9.21 5.73
C LEU A 52 3.20 7.80 5.30
N ASN A 53 4.17 7.19 5.99
CA ASN A 53 4.64 5.86 5.67
C ASN A 53 3.59 4.78 5.97
N LEU A 54 2.81 4.92 7.05
CA LEU A 54 1.68 4.04 7.31
C LEU A 54 0.62 4.15 6.22
N TRP A 55 0.34 5.37 5.77
CA TRP A 55 -0.58 5.60 4.65
C TRP A 55 -0.12 4.83 3.40
N TYR A 56 1.13 5.02 2.97
CA TYR A 56 1.69 4.30 1.80
C TYR A 56 1.72 2.79 2.00
N TRP A 57 2.04 2.31 3.21
CA TRP A 57 2.06 0.88 3.52
C TRP A 57 0.69 0.22 3.26
N PHE A 58 -0.39 0.84 3.72
CA PHE A 58 -1.74 0.34 3.49
C PHE A 58 -2.19 0.53 2.03
N ALA A 59 -1.92 1.68 1.43
CA ALA A 59 -2.30 1.96 0.04
C ALA A 59 -1.62 0.99 -0.96
N ASN A 60 -0.34 0.67 -0.76
CA ASN A 60 0.39 -0.28 -1.59
C ASN A 60 -0.14 -1.72 -1.47
N GLN A 61 -0.87 -2.04 -0.41
CA GLN A 61 -1.53 -3.33 -0.22
C GLN A 61 -3.00 -3.30 -0.69
N ASN A 62 -3.42 -2.25 -1.40
CA ASN A 62 -4.81 -1.99 -1.77
C ASN A 62 -5.78 -1.89 -0.57
N ASP A 63 -5.27 -1.65 0.64
CA ASP A 63 -6.07 -1.48 1.85
C ASP A 63 -6.41 -0.01 2.08
N TRP A 64 -7.22 0.54 1.19
CA TRP A 64 -7.62 1.96 1.19
C TRP A 64 -8.42 2.35 2.43
N ASN A 65 -9.12 1.41 3.06
CA ASN A 65 -9.87 1.64 4.29
C ASN A 65 -8.95 1.92 5.48
N ASN A 66 -7.84 1.18 5.61
CA ASN A 66 -6.85 1.48 6.65
C ASN A 66 -5.97 2.67 6.27
N ALA A 67 -5.66 2.87 4.98
CA ALA A 67 -4.95 4.07 4.52
C ALA A 67 -5.71 5.36 4.90
N ALA A 68 -7.03 5.39 4.71
CA ALA A 68 -7.90 6.54 5.02
C ALA A 68 -7.74 7.07 6.46
N LYS A 69 -7.41 6.20 7.42
CA LYS A 69 -7.21 6.56 8.84
C LYS A 69 -6.01 7.49 9.06
N PHE A 70 -5.07 7.50 8.12
CA PHE A 70 -3.83 8.27 8.19
C PHE A 70 -3.82 9.47 7.24
N GLU A 71 -4.93 9.77 6.55
CA GLU A 71 -4.99 10.83 5.53
C GLU A 71 -5.00 12.24 6.09
N SER A 72 -5.44 12.42 7.33
CA SER A 72 -5.59 13.76 7.90
C SER A 72 -4.26 14.51 7.84
N SER A 73 -4.25 15.73 7.31
CA SER A 73 -3.05 16.58 7.16
C SER A 73 -1.95 16.08 6.21
N LEU A 74 -2.21 15.08 5.36
CA LEU A 74 -1.28 14.65 4.32
C LEU A 74 -1.68 15.23 2.95
N ASP A 75 -1.11 16.35 2.53
CA ASP A 75 -1.38 16.91 1.20
C ASP A 75 -0.60 16.18 0.09
N GLN A 76 0.58 15.63 0.43
CA GLN A 76 1.46 14.94 -0.51
C GLN A 76 0.91 13.63 -1.11
N ILE A 77 -0.21 13.11 -0.60
CA ILE A 77 -0.78 11.83 -1.07
C ILE A 77 -1.69 11.98 -2.30
N HIS A 78 -2.11 13.21 -2.64
CA HIS A 78 -3.10 13.45 -3.70
C HIS A 78 -2.69 12.86 -5.06
N PHE A 79 -1.42 13.05 -5.45
CA PHE A 79 -0.90 12.48 -6.69
C PHE A 79 -0.93 10.95 -6.67
N PHE A 80 -0.64 10.32 -5.53
CA PHE A 80 -0.69 8.87 -5.44
C PHE A 80 -2.14 8.37 -5.53
N LYS A 81 -3.07 9.03 -4.82
CA LYS A 81 -4.50 8.68 -4.85
C LYS A 81 -5.08 8.76 -6.26
N SER A 82 -4.85 9.87 -6.96
CA SER A 82 -5.37 10.06 -8.32
C SER A 82 -4.88 9.01 -9.30
N ASN A 83 -3.72 8.38 -9.04
CA ASN A 83 -3.11 7.38 -9.90
C ASN A 83 -3.34 5.92 -9.49
N ASN A 84 -3.78 5.65 -8.26
CA ASN A 84 -3.83 4.27 -7.74
C ASN A 84 -5.15 3.95 -7.02
N GLN A 85 -5.96 4.93 -6.66
CA GLN A 85 -7.20 4.68 -5.94
C GLN A 85 -8.21 3.98 -6.88
N PRO A 86 -8.91 2.91 -6.43
CA PRO A 86 -9.74 2.09 -7.30
C PRO A 86 -10.81 2.85 -8.08
N GLN A 87 -11.38 3.89 -7.48
CA GLN A 87 -12.40 4.74 -8.11
C GLN A 87 -11.84 5.54 -9.29
N GLU A 88 -10.68 6.15 -9.10
CA GLU A 88 -9.95 6.92 -10.12
C GLU A 88 -9.49 6.00 -11.26
N LEU A 89 -9.00 4.82 -10.90
CA LEU A 89 -8.62 3.78 -11.84
C LEU A 89 -9.80 3.29 -12.69
N ALA A 90 -10.97 3.09 -12.07
CA ALA A 90 -12.18 2.70 -12.78
C ALA A 90 -12.65 3.81 -13.75
N GLN A 91 -12.53 5.08 -13.37
CA GLN A 91 -12.81 6.21 -14.26
C GLN A 91 -11.88 6.21 -15.48
N ARG A 92 -10.57 6.03 -15.28
CA ARG A 92 -9.59 5.92 -16.38
C ARG A 92 -9.88 4.73 -17.31
N ILE A 93 -10.32 3.59 -16.76
CA ILE A 93 -10.77 2.46 -17.60
C ILE A 93 -11.90 2.93 -18.52
N ASN A 94 -12.93 3.58 -17.99
CA ASN A 94 -14.06 4.04 -18.79
C ASN A 94 -13.63 5.05 -19.87
N GLU A 95 -12.75 5.99 -19.53
CA GLU A 95 -12.19 6.95 -20.47
C GLU A 95 -11.48 6.24 -21.64
N ILE A 96 -10.56 5.32 -21.34
CA ILE A 96 -9.83 4.59 -22.39
C ILE A 96 -10.80 3.69 -23.18
N GLN A 97 -11.75 3.04 -22.52
CA GLN A 97 -12.74 2.17 -23.17
C GLN A 97 -13.64 2.93 -24.15
N SER A 98 -13.96 4.19 -23.85
CA SER A 98 -14.78 5.04 -24.72
C SER A 98 -14.08 5.54 -25.99
N LYS A 99 -12.75 5.41 -26.09
CA LYS A 99 -12.02 5.74 -27.33
C LYS A 99 -12.44 4.82 -28.47
N GLU A 100 -12.82 5.38 -29.62
CA GLU A 100 -13.22 4.62 -30.81
C GLU A 100 -12.07 3.74 -31.35
N ASN A 101 -10.87 4.32 -31.45
CA ASN A 101 -9.67 3.64 -31.90
C ASN A 101 -8.65 3.62 -30.76
N LYS A 102 -8.35 2.42 -30.25
CA LYS A 102 -7.35 2.19 -29.19
C LYS A 102 -6.06 1.70 -29.83
N ASP A 103 -4.94 2.29 -29.45
CA ASP A 103 -3.62 1.83 -29.86
C ASP A 103 -3.04 0.79 -28.87
N ALA A 104 -1.85 0.27 -29.17
CA ALA A 104 -1.17 -0.68 -28.29
C ALA A 104 -0.91 -0.09 -26.88
N GLN A 105 -0.67 1.22 -26.79
CA GLN A 105 -0.38 1.90 -25.53
C GLN A 105 -1.64 2.04 -24.66
N ASP A 106 -2.80 2.28 -25.26
CA ASP A 106 -4.10 2.29 -24.59
C ASP A 106 -4.43 0.92 -23.99
N TYR A 107 -4.22 -0.16 -24.77
CA TYR A 107 -4.41 -1.52 -24.27
C TYR A 107 -3.41 -1.91 -23.18
N LEU A 108 -2.16 -1.46 -23.27
CA LEU A 108 -1.17 -1.63 -22.21
C LEU A 108 -1.57 -0.90 -20.93
N LEU A 109 -2.12 0.30 -21.05
CA LEU A 109 -2.59 1.06 -19.90
C LEU A 109 -3.80 0.38 -19.25
N LEU A 110 -4.77 -0.07 -20.04
CA LEU A 110 -5.90 -0.87 -19.56
C LEU A 110 -5.43 -2.09 -18.78
N ALA A 111 -4.49 -2.85 -19.34
CA ALA A 111 -3.91 -4.01 -18.70
C ALA A 111 -3.32 -3.68 -17.32
N LYS A 112 -2.47 -2.65 -17.24
CA LYS A 112 -1.85 -2.22 -15.98
C LYS A 112 -2.90 -1.86 -14.92
N ILE A 113 -3.93 -1.11 -15.32
CA ILE A 113 -4.99 -0.71 -14.40
C ILE A 113 -5.81 -1.95 -13.96
N GLN A 114 -6.19 -2.82 -14.89
CA GLN A 114 -6.96 -4.04 -14.60
C GLN A 114 -6.20 -4.98 -13.67
N THR A 115 -4.89 -5.17 -13.87
CA THR A 115 -4.03 -5.92 -12.95
C THR A 115 -4.05 -5.30 -11.55
N SER A 116 -3.92 -3.98 -11.43
CA SER A 116 -3.93 -3.31 -10.12
C SER A 116 -5.26 -3.45 -9.36
N LEU A 117 -6.36 -3.62 -10.10
CA LEU A 117 -7.71 -3.85 -9.57
C LEU A 117 -8.04 -5.34 -9.33
N GLY A 118 -7.14 -6.27 -9.69
CA GLY A 118 -7.39 -7.71 -9.60
C GLY A 118 -8.29 -8.29 -10.70
N LEU A 119 -8.53 -7.53 -11.77
CA LEU A 119 -9.32 -7.92 -12.95
C LEU A 119 -8.45 -8.72 -13.93
N ASN A 120 -8.03 -9.90 -13.51
CA ASN A 120 -6.97 -10.66 -14.17
C ASN A 120 -7.35 -11.10 -15.60
N GLN A 121 -8.61 -11.50 -15.83
CA GLN A 121 -9.05 -11.97 -17.15
C GLN A 121 -9.04 -10.82 -18.17
N GLU A 122 -9.53 -9.66 -17.75
CA GLU A 122 -9.56 -8.45 -18.55
C GLU A 122 -8.14 -7.94 -18.81
N ALA A 123 -7.26 -8.01 -17.81
CA ALA A 123 -5.85 -7.66 -17.97
C ALA A 123 -5.18 -8.54 -19.04
N VAL A 124 -5.35 -9.87 -18.99
CA VAL A 124 -4.82 -10.81 -19.99
C VAL A 124 -5.33 -10.47 -21.39
N TYR A 125 -6.63 -10.20 -21.52
CA TYR A 125 -7.23 -9.80 -22.79
C TYR A 125 -6.57 -8.51 -23.33
N SER A 126 -6.44 -7.49 -22.50
CA SER A 126 -5.86 -6.21 -22.88
C SER A 126 -4.38 -6.35 -23.27
N ILE A 127 -3.57 -7.12 -22.53
CA ILE A 127 -2.16 -7.37 -22.89
C ILE A 127 -2.05 -8.11 -24.22
N THR A 128 -2.90 -9.12 -24.43
CA THR A 128 -2.94 -9.85 -25.70
C THR A 128 -3.26 -8.93 -26.86
N LYS A 129 -4.21 -8.00 -26.68
CA LYS A 129 -4.54 -7.00 -27.71
C LYS A 129 -3.41 -6.02 -27.97
N ALA A 130 -2.73 -5.54 -26.92
CA ALA A 130 -1.56 -4.68 -27.07
C ALA A 130 -0.45 -5.36 -27.88
N HIS A 131 -0.11 -6.60 -27.54
CA HIS A 131 0.89 -7.40 -28.26
C HIS A 131 0.46 -7.70 -29.71
N GLN A 132 -0.82 -7.94 -29.98
CA GLN A 132 -1.30 -8.14 -31.37
C GLN A 132 -1.10 -6.91 -32.24
N ILE A 133 -1.21 -5.71 -31.67
CA ILE A 133 -1.04 -4.44 -32.38
C ILE A 133 0.43 -4.10 -32.56
N ASP A 134 1.26 -4.33 -31.53
CA ASP A 134 2.71 -4.05 -31.54
C ASP A 134 3.51 -5.21 -30.92
N PRO A 135 3.80 -6.28 -31.70
CA PRO A 135 4.43 -7.50 -31.19
C PRO A 135 5.95 -7.37 -30.98
N ILE A 136 6.57 -6.26 -31.39
CA ILE A 136 8.04 -6.11 -31.36
C ILE A 136 8.47 -5.35 -30.09
N ARG A 137 7.52 -4.76 -29.35
CA ARG A 137 7.80 -3.93 -28.20
C ARG A 137 8.24 -4.77 -26.98
N PRO A 138 9.48 -4.63 -26.48
CA PRO A 138 10.02 -5.53 -25.46
C PRO A 138 9.27 -5.52 -24.12
N ASP A 139 8.69 -4.38 -23.73
CA ASP A 139 7.90 -4.24 -22.50
C ASP A 139 6.55 -4.98 -22.59
N LEU A 140 5.92 -5.00 -23.78
CA LEU A 140 4.71 -5.79 -24.03
C LEU A 140 5.01 -7.27 -24.04
N ASP A 141 6.12 -7.67 -24.65
CA ASP A 141 6.55 -9.05 -24.78
C ASP A 141 6.78 -9.67 -23.38
N GLN A 142 7.55 -8.98 -22.53
CA GLN A 142 7.78 -9.39 -21.15
C GLN A 142 6.47 -9.49 -20.35
N LEU A 143 5.57 -8.52 -20.49
CA LEU A 143 4.29 -8.52 -19.78
C LEU A 143 3.39 -9.65 -20.26
N PHE A 144 3.29 -9.89 -21.56
CA PHE A 144 2.47 -10.94 -22.15
C PHE A 144 2.85 -12.32 -21.58
N TYR A 145 4.12 -12.70 -21.66
CA TYR A 145 4.57 -13.99 -21.12
C TYR A 145 4.42 -14.11 -19.59
N SER A 146 4.37 -13.00 -18.86
CA SER A 146 4.16 -13.03 -17.41
C SER A 146 2.72 -13.30 -16.99
N VAL A 147 1.74 -13.02 -17.86
CA VAL A 147 0.31 -13.21 -17.57
C VAL A 147 -0.32 -14.41 -18.29
N THR A 148 0.33 -14.95 -19.32
CA THR A 148 -0.16 -16.13 -20.07
C THR A 148 0.44 -17.47 -19.62
N ASN A 149 1.46 -17.46 -18.76
CA ASN A 149 2.05 -18.65 -18.13
C ASN A 149 1.52 -18.84 -16.71
#